data_AF-A0ABD2M1H4-F1
#
_entry.id   AF-A0ABD2M1H4-F1
#
_cell.length_a   1.000
_cell.length_b   1.000
_cell.length_c   1.000
_cell.angle_alpha   90.00
_cell.angle_beta   90.00
_cell.angle_gamma   90.00
#
_symmetry.space_group_name_H-M   'P 1'
#
loop_
_entity.id
_entity.type
_entity.pdbx_description
1 polymer ?
#
loop_
_entity_poly.entity_id
_entity_poly.type
_entity_poly.pdbx_seq_one_letter_code
_entity_poly.pdbx_strand_id
1 'polypeptide(L)'
;MLRTIWDEQRRDSEIVTEICKGDLEKHHTASAPRRDEIDGKHYFFVSNDAMLADIQANEYLEYGTHEALKMLRNAEYAPFVVFIGAPDLHGLQDPDGSLERLVKEPELLRQSFSHLFDFVLINNDIDETIRQLESVVEKLSAIPQWVPVSWVY
;
A
#
# COMPACT_ATOMS: atom_id res chain seq x y z
N MET A 1 -9.47 -32.51 16.97
CA MET A 1 -9.92 -31.42 17.86
C MET A 1 -9.39 -30.12 17.30
N LEU A 2 -10.03 -29.63 16.23
CA LEU A 2 -9.64 -28.39 15.56
C LEU A 2 -10.22 -27.24 16.39
N ARG A 3 -9.37 -26.59 17.20
CA ARG A 3 -9.74 -25.35 17.85
C ARG A 3 -9.82 -24.28 16.76
N THR A 4 -11.04 -23.83 16.52
CA THR A 4 -11.39 -22.57 15.88
C THR A 4 -10.57 -21.46 16.56
N ILE A 5 -9.46 -21.05 15.95
CA ILE A 5 -8.79 -19.79 16.28
C ILE A 5 -9.42 -18.75 15.37
N TRP A 6 -10.67 -18.47 15.66
CA TRP A 6 -11.32 -17.22 15.30
C TRP A 6 -11.67 -16.62 16.64
N ASP A 7 -10.73 -15.90 17.22
CA ASP A 7 -10.96 -15.15 18.46
C ASP A 7 -11.89 -14.00 18.10
N GLU A 8 -13.19 -14.27 18.28
CA GLU A 8 -14.33 -13.42 17.95
C GLU A 8 -14.42 -12.16 18.83
N GLN A 9 -13.37 -11.86 19.62
CA GLN A 9 -13.26 -10.70 20.51
C GLN A 9 -12.35 -9.58 19.99
N ARG A 10 -11.72 -9.73 18.82
CA ARG A 10 -10.88 -8.68 18.21
C ARG A 10 -11.38 -8.26 16.83
N ARG A 11 -12.71 -8.07 16.71
CA ARG A 11 -13.26 -7.17 15.69
C ARG A 11 -13.09 -5.75 16.19
N ASP A 12 -11.84 -5.29 16.24
CA ASP A 12 -11.57 -3.86 16.37
C ASP A 12 -11.93 -3.25 15.01
N SER A 13 -13.21 -2.92 14.86
CA SER A 13 -13.75 -2.11 13.78
C SER A 13 -13.06 -0.73 13.69
N GLU A 14 -12.15 -0.40 14.60
CA GLU A 14 -11.27 0.76 14.51
C GLU A 14 -10.16 0.58 13.47
N ILE A 15 -9.49 -0.57 13.36
CA ILE A 15 -8.32 -0.73 12.47
C ILE A 15 -8.69 -0.61 10.99
N VAL A 16 -9.77 -1.28 10.57
CA VAL A 16 -10.25 -1.21 9.18
C VAL A 16 -10.79 0.19 8.85
N THR A 17 -11.29 0.89 9.87
CA THR A 17 -11.82 2.24 9.71
C THR A 17 -10.70 3.29 9.70
N GLU A 18 -9.58 3.10 10.42
CA GLU A 18 -8.41 4.00 10.41
C GLU A 18 -7.71 4.03 9.05
N ILE A 19 -7.50 2.87 8.42
CA ILE A 19 -6.84 2.78 7.11
C ILE A 19 -7.67 3.50 6.02
N CYS A 20 -9.00 3.48 6.13
CA CYS A 20 -9.90 4.17 5.20
C CYS A 20 -10.25 5.62 5.60
N LYS A 21 -9.92 6.07 6.83
CA LYS A 21 -10.24 7.44 7.30
C LYS A 21 -9.15 8.47 7.07
N GLY A 22 -7.98 8.08 6.55
CA GLY A 22 -6.87 9.02 6.40
C GLY A 22 -6.36 9.53 7.74
N ASP A 23 -6.47 8.71 8.79
CA ASP A 23 -5.71 8.91 10.02
C ASP A 23 -4.24 8.74 9.66
N LEU A 24 -3.62 9.90 9.41
CA LEU A 24 -2.31 10.07 8.80
C LEU A 24 -1.31 9.15 9.49
N GLU A 25 -0.84 8.11 8.77
CA GLU A 25 0.38 7.43 9.12
C GLU A 25 1.42 8.51 9.40
N LYS A 26 2.07 8.46 10.56
CA LYS A 26 3.00 9.51 11.00
C LYS A 26 4.23 9.49 10.09
N HIS A 27 4.19 10.28 9.03
CA HIS A 27 5.29 10.37 8.09
C HIS A 27 6.46 11.13 8.73
N HIS A 28 7.56 10.43 8.95
CA HIS A 28 8.81 11.04 9.37
C HIS A 28 9.64 11.43 8.13
N THR A 29 10.41 12.51 8.25
CA THR A 29 11.32 12.94 7.20
C THR A 29 12.61 13.46 7.78
N ALA A 30 13.74 13.10 7.16
CA ALA A 30 15.05 13.67 7.48
C ALA A 30 15.35 14.98 6.73
N SER A 31 14.39 15.48 5.93
CA SER A 31 14.50 16.78 5.27
C SER A 31 14.38 17.92 6.28
N ALA A 32 15.06 19.05 6.04
CA ALA A 32 14.85 20.22 6.88
C ALA A 32 13.43 20.81 6.66
N PRO A 33 12.73 21.23 7.73
CA PRO A 33 11.40 21.82 7.60
C PRO A 33 11.45 23.10 6.77
N ARG A 34 10.49 23.24 5.85
CA ARG A 34 10.26 24.50 5.13
C ARG A 34 9.64 25.54 6.07
N ARG A 35 9.64 26.80 5.62
CA ARG A 35 9.26 27.95 6.45
C ARG A 35 7.79 27.93 6.92
N ASP A 36 6.93 27.24 6.17
CA ASP A 36 5.50 27.04 6.41
C ASP A 36 5.16 25.67 7.00
N GLU A 37 6.15 24.78 7.14
CA GLU A 37 5.97 23.45 7.70
C GLU A 37 6.15 23.46 9.22
N ILE A 38 5.34 22.66 9.90
CA ILE A 38 5.28 22.55 11.35
C ILE A 38 5.49 21.08 11.71
N ASP A 39 6.45 20.84 12.60
CA ASP A 39 6.78 19.52 13.15
C ASP A 39 5.58 18.90 13.89
N GLY A 40 5.38 17.60 13.69
CA GLY A 40 4.26 16.83 14.25
C GLY A 40 2.89 17.16 13.66
N LYS A 41 2.80 18.11 12.73
CA LYS A 41 1.57 18.43 11.97
C LYS A 41 1.67 18.00 10.51
N HIS A 42 2.75 18.39 9.84
CA HIS A 42 2.94 18.04 8.43
C HIS A 42 3.79 16.78 8.31
N TYR A 43 4.94 16.78 8.99
CA TYR A 43 5.84 15.66 9.13
C TYR A 43 6.44 15.69 10.53
N PHE A 44 6.92 14.53 10.98
CA PHE A 44 7.85 14.47 12.10
C PHE A 44 9.28 14.60 11.55
N PHE A 45 9.91 15.75 11.82
CA PHE A 45 11.25 16.06 11.34
C PHE A 45 12.28 15.41 12.27
N VAL A 46 12.97 14.40 11.75
CA VAL A 46 13.96 13.62 12.49
C VAL A 46 15.36 13.86 11.92
N SER A 47 16.41 13.63 12.72
CA SER A 47 17.77 13.65 12.17
C SER A 47 18.01 12.42 11.31
N ASN A 48 18.92 12.53 10.33
CA ASN A 48 19.31 11.39 9.50
C ASN A 48 19.80 10.19 10.35
N ASP A 49 20.61 10.46 11.39
CA ASP A 49 21.14 9.40 12.25
C ASP A 49 20.05 8.69 13.05
N ALA A 50 19.07 9.44 13.57
CA ALA A 50 17.93 8.85 14.29
C ALA A 50 17.07 8.01 13.34
N MET A 51 16.70 8.58 12.18
CA MET A 51 15.91 7.88 11.17
C MET A 51 16.58 6.57 10.72
N LEU A 52 17.89 6.56 10.53
CA LEU A 52 18.63 5.35 10.16
C LEU A 52 18.64 4.30 11.28
N ALA A 53 18.72 4.72 12.54
CA ALA A 53 18.67 3.81 13.69
C ALA A 53 17.29 3.13 13.80
N ASP A 54 16.23 3.91 13.66
CA ASP A 54 14.85 3.45 13.71
C ASP A 54 14.51 2.52 12.51
N ILE A 55 15.05 2.82 11.31
CA ILE A 55 14.98 1.93 10.15
C ILE A 55 15.63 0.57 10.47
N GLN A 56 16.82 0.57 11.09
CA GLN A 56 17.49 -0.67 11.50
C GLN A 56 16.74 -1.42 12.60
N ALA A 57 15.94 -0.72 13.40
CA ALA A 57 15.09 -1.29 14.44
C ALA A 57 13.73 -1.80 13.90
N ASN A 58 13.48 -1.72 12.59
CA ASN A 58 12.20 -2.05 11.95
C ASN A 58 11.02 -1.23 12.48
N GLU A 59 11.26 0.02 12.93
CA GLU A 59 10.19 0.93 13.37
C GLU A 59 9.49 1.65 12.19
N TYR A 60 10.06 1.54 10.99
CA TYR A 60 9.46 1.99 9.74
C TYR A 60 9.00 0.79 8.90
N LEU A 61 7.74 0.82 8.48
CA LEU A 61 7.19 -0.17 7.56
C LEU A 61 7.70 0.04 6.13
N GLU A 62 7.93 1.30 5.75
CA GLU A 62 8.46 1.67 4.43
C GLU A 62 9.52 2.76 4.56
N TYR A 63 10.64 2.57 3.86
CA TYR A 63 11.64 3.61 3.64
C TYR A 63 12.24 3.42 2.24
N GLY A 64 11.98 4.37 1.33
CA GLY A 64 12.61 4.46 0.00
C GLY A 64 12.55 3.20 -0.89
N THR A 65 11.73 2.19 -0.56
CA THR A 65 11.67 0.88 -1.23
C THR A 65 10.28 0.27 -1.08
N HIS A 66 9.89 -0.61 -2.02
CA HIS A 66 8.56 -1.25 -2.05
C HIS A 66 8.47 -2.53 -1.19
N GLU A 67 9.28 -2.65 -0.14
CA GLU A 67 9.36 -3.89 0.65
C GLU A 67 8.24 -4.02 1.69
N ALA A 68 7.54 -2.93 2.01
CA ALA A 68 6.41 -2.90 2.94
C ALA A 68 5.36 -3.97 2.63
N LEU A 69 5.08 -4.22 1.34
CA LEU A 69 4.11 -5.23 0.92
C LEU A 69 4.46 -6.64 1.40
N LYS A 70 5.75 -6.98 1.49
CA LYS A 70 6.17 -8.29 2.02
C LYS A 70 5.96 -8.37 3.54
N MET A 71 6.18 -7.27 4.25
CA MET A 71 6.04 -7.20 5.70
C MET A 71 4.56 -7.26 6.13
N LEU A 72 3.68 -6.62 5.37
CA LEU A 72 2.24 -6.60 5.64
C LEU A 72 1.54 -7.92 5.32
N ARG A 73 2.14 -8.81 4.52
CA ARG A 73 1.57 -10.11 4.10
C ARG A 73 1.60 -11.16 5.23
N ASN A 74 0.89 -10.89 6.32
CA ASN A 74 0.73 -11.78 7.47
C ASN A 74 -0.73 -11.81 7.96
N ALA A 75 -1.05 -12.69 8.92
CA ALA A 75 -2.42 -12.91 9.38
C ALA A 75 -3.00 -11.75 10.21
N GLU A 76 -2.16 -10.86 10.73
CA GLU A 76 -2.59 -9.70 11.51
C GLU A 76 -3.14 -8.60 10.62
N TYR A 77 -2.44 -8.27 9.53
CA TYR A 77 -2.87 -7.19 8.62
C TYR A 77 -3.70 -7.69 7.44
N ALA A 78 -3.43 -8.91 6.96
CA ALA A 78 -4.14 -9.57 5.86
C ALA A 78 -4.51 -8.65 4.68
N PRO A 79 -3.54 -7.90 4.11
CA PRO A 79 -3.83 -6.83 3.16
C PRO A 79 -4.45 -7.40 1.88
N PHE A 80 -5.44 -6.68 1.33
CA PHE A 80 -5.89 -6.88 -0.03
C PHE A 80 -5.19 -5.86 -0.95
N VAL A 81 -4.28 -6.34 -1.80
CA VAL A 81 -3.40 -5.50 -2.60
C VAL A 81 -3.95 -5.35 -4.01
N VAL A 82 -4.33 -4.12 -4.36
CA VAL A 82 -4.74 -3.77 -5.73
C VAL A 82 -3.58 -3.08 -6.44
N PHE A 83 -3.13 -3.65 -7.56
CA PHE A 83 -2.19 -2.98 -8.45
C PHE A 83 -2.95 -2.21 -9.54
N ILE A 84 -2.68 -0.92 -9.65
CA ILE A 84 -3.22 -0.05 -10.69
C ILE A 84 -2.10 0.22 -11.71
N GLY A 85 -2.21 -0.44 -12.87
CA GLY A 85 -1.28 -0.29 -13.98
C GLY A 85 -1.52 0.99 -14.76
N ALA A 86 -0.46 1.43 -15.45
CA ALA A 86 -0.52 2.53 -16.39
C ALA A 86 -1.55 2.27 -17.51
N PRO A 87 -2.16 3.32 -18.08
CA PRO A 87 -3.02 3.20 -19.25
C PRO A 87 -2.29 2.55 -20.43
N ASP A 88 -3.06 1.88 -21.29
CA ASP A 88 -2.58 1.46 -22.60
C ASP A 88 -2.29 2.70 -23.45
N LEU A 89 -1.01 2.91 -23.77
CA LEU A 89 -0.57 4.05 -24.61
C LEU A 89 -0.78 3.82 -26.12
N HIS A 90 -1.56 2.81 -26.50
CA HIS A 90 -1.80 2.48 -27.90
C HIS A 90 -2.35 3.69 -28.68
N GLY A 91 -1.58 4.20 -29.63
CA GLY A 91 -1.97 5.31 -30.50
C GLY A 91 -1.51 6.69 -30.05
N LEU A 92 -0.84 6.81 -28.90
CA LEU A 92 -0.14 8.03 -28.52
C LEU A 92 1.23 8.08 -29.21
N GLN A 93 1.50 9.16 -29.96
CA GLN A 93 2.85 9.43 -30.44
C GLN A 93 3.69 9.95 -29.28
N ASP A 94 4.82 9.28 -29.02
CA ASP A 94 5.81 9.67 -28.02
C ASP A 94 7.12 10.11 -28.72
N PRO A 95 7.14 11.30 -29.35
CA PRO A 95 8.28 11.77 -30.13
C PRO A 95 9.52 12.07 -29.27
N ASP A 96 9.35 12.26 -27.96
CA ASP A 96 10.38 12.62 -26.99
C ASP A 96 10.68 11.53 -25.94
N GLY A 97 9.97 10.40 -25.97
CA GLY A 97 10.18 9.29 -25.03
C GLY A 97 9.70 9.60 -23.61
N SER A 98 8.91 10.65 -23.43
CA SER A 98 8.45 11.13 -22.13
C SER A 98 7.48 10.15 -21.48
N LEU A 99 6.78 9.33 -22.27
CA LEU A 99 5.82 8.35 -21.77
C LEU A 99 6.46 7.01 -21.39
N GLU A 100 7.70 6.74 -21.82
CA GLU A 100 8.41 5.50 -21.49
C GLU A 100 8.50 5.27 -19.98
N ARG A 101 8.74 6.33 -19.18
CA ARG A 101 8.86 6.21 -17.72
C ARG A 101 7.53 5.80 -17.08
N LEU A 102 6.41 6.29 -17.62
CA LEU A 102 5.07 5.98 -17.11
C LEU A 102 4.69 4.51 -17.32
N VAL A 103 5.27 3.82 -18.31
CA VAL A 103 5.01 2.41 -18.59
C VAL A 103 6.07 1.51 -17.94
N LYS A 104 7.33 1.89 -18.06
CA LYS A 104 8.47 1.06 -17.64
C LYS A 104 8.53 0.83 -16.13
N GLU A 105 8.25 1.85 -15.33
CA GLU A 105 8.34 1.73 -13.88
C GLU A 105 7.25 0.82 -13.30
N PRO A 106 5.95 0.98 -13.68
CA PRO A 106 4.91 0.02 -13.29
C PRO A 106 5.16 -1.41 -13.78
N GLU A 107 5.72 -1.59 -14.98
CA GLU A 107 6.06 -2.92 -15.50
C GLU A 107 7.12 -3.63 -14.67
N LEU A 108 8.18 -2.94 -14.26
CA LEU A 108 9.22 -3.50 -13.40
C LEU A 108 8.66 -3.90 -12.02
N LEU A 109 7.77 -3.06 -11.47
CA LEU A 109 7.08 -3.35 -10.22
C LEU A 109 6.18 -4.58 -10.37
N ARG A 110 5.40 -4.66 -11.46
CA ARG A 110 4.56 -5.81 -11.76
C ARG A 110 5.36 -7.08 -11.97
N GLN A 111 6.51 -7.01 -12.65
CA GLN A 111 7.38 -8.18 -12.84
C GLN A 111 7.88 -8.72 -11.50
N SER A 112 8.28 -7.83 -10.59
CA SER A 112 8.88 -8.21 -9.31
C SER A 112 7.86 -8.64 -8.25
N PHE A 113 6.67 -8.03 -8.26
CA PHE A 113 5.69 -8.13 -7.17
C PHE A 113 4.32 -8.67 -7.59
N SER A 114 4.13 -9.12 -8.84
CA SER A 114 2.83 -9.64 -9.32
C SER A 114 2.20 -10.73 -8.44
N HIS A 115 3.02 -11.53 -7.77
CA HIS A 115 2.58 -12.58 -6.84
C HIS A 115 2.02 -12.03 -5.51
N LEU A 116 2.21 -10.75 -5.24
CA LEU A 116 1.68 -10.04 -4.08
C LEU A 116 0.42 -9.23 -4.41
N PHE A 117 -0.13 -9.33 -5.63
CA PHE A 117 -1.35 -8.62 -5.99
C PHE A 117 -2.53 -9.56 -5.95
N ASP A 118 -3.61 -9.12 -5.30
CA ASP A 118 -4.87 -9.86 -5.24
C ASP A 118 -5.81 -9.42 -6.38
N PHE A 119 -5.63 -8.20 -6.88
CA PHE A 119 -6.35 -7.67 -8.04
C PHE A 119 -5.45 -6.73 -8.88
N VAL A 120 -5.62 -6.78 -10.20
CA VAL A 120 -4.88 -5.95 -11.17
C VAL A 120 -5.88 -5.18 -12.01
N LEU A 121 -5.75 -3.86 -12.02
CA LEU A 121 -6.60 -2.93 -12.75
C LEU A 121 -5.72 -2.09 -13.69
N ILE A 122 -6.19 -1.83 -14.91
CA ILE A 122 -5.51 -0.93 -15.87
C ILE A 122 -6.25 0.39 -15.90
N ASN A 123 -5.55 1.49 -15.62
CA ASN A 123 -6.15 2.82 -15.52
C ASN A 123 -6.36 3.47 -16.90
N ASN A 124 -7.23 2.87 -17.71
CA ASN A 124 -7.58 3.38 -19.04
C ASN A 124 -8.64 4.49 -18.99
N ASP A 125 -9.49 4.48 -17.96
CA ASP A 125 -10.54 5.46 -17.73
C ASP A 125 -10.73 5.64 -16.22
N ILE A 126 -10.71 6.87 -15.74
CA ILE A 126 -10.72 7.17 -14.30
C ILE A 126 -12.07 6.78 -13.67
N ASP A 127 -13.18 7.06 -14.35
CA ASP A 127 -14.52 6.76 -13.83
C ASP A 127 -14.77 5.26 -13.73
N GLU A 128 -14.32 4.49 -14.72
CA GLU A 128 -14.36 3.03 -14.68
C GLU A 128 -13.40 2.46 -13.61
N THR A 129 -12.21 3.04 -13.48
CA THR A 129 -11.23 2.64 -12.46
C THR A 129 -11.79 2.79 -11.05
N ILE A 130 -12.39 3.95 -10.75
CA ILE A 130 -13.02 4.22 -9.47
C ILE A 130 -14.17 3.23 -9.22
N ARG A 131 -15.07 3.03 -10.19
CA ARG A 131 -16.19 2.08 -10.06
C ARG A 131 -15.73 0.65 -9.79
N GLN A 132 -14.65 0.21 -10.41
CA GLN A 132 -14.08 -1.11 -10.15
C GLN A 132 -13.49 -1.21 -8.74
N LEU A 133 -12.75 -0.19 -8.29
CA LEU A 133 -12.22 -0.14 -6.92
C LEU A 133 -13.34 -0.17 -5.87
N GLU A 134 -14.38 0.64 -6.05
CA GLU A 134 -15.57 0.65 -5.18
C GLU A 134 -16.21 -0.75 -5.12
N SER A 135 -16.42 -1.39 -6.28
CA SER A 135 -16.99 -2.75 -6.33
C SER A 135 -16.11 -3.79 -5.62
N VAL A 136 -14.79 -3.66 -5.68
CA VAL A 136 -13.86 -4.54 -4.98
C VAL A 136 -13.97 -4.34 -3.46
N VAL A 137 -13.94 -3.09 -2.99
CA VAL A 137 -14.06 -2.76 -1.56
C VAL A 137 -15.39 -3.26 -0.99
N GLU A 138 -16.49 -3.05 -1.71
CA GLU A 138 -17.81 -3.56 -1.31
C GLU A 138 -17.81 -5.08 -1.13
N LYS A 139 -17.26 -5.83 -2.10
CA LYS A 139 -17.18 -7.30 -2.01
C LYS A 139 -16.33 -7.79 -0.85
N LEU A 140 -15.21 -7.12 -0.58
CA LEU A 140 -14.31 -7.47 0.51
C LEU A 140 -14.96 -7.23 1.88
N SER A 141 -15.73 -6.16 2.02
CA SER A 141 -16.47 -5.88 3.25
C SER A 141 -17.62 -6.86 3.51
N ALA A 142 -18.16 -7.49 2.45
CA ALA A 142 -19.33 -8.36 2.53
C ALA A 142 -18.99 -9.84 2.80
N ILE A 143 -17.76 -10.28 2.53
CA ILE A 143 -17.39 -11.71 2.52
C ILE A 143 -16.13 -11.92 3.38
N PRO A 144 -16.08 -12.95 4.25
CA PRO A 144 -14.86 -13.33 4.94
C PRO A 144 -13.70 -13.59 3.97
N GLN A 145 -12.53 -13.01 4.24
CA GLN A 145 -11.33 -13.18 3.41
C GLN A 145 -10.56 -14.45 3.80
N TRP A 146 -10.04 -15.17 2.81
CA TRP A 146 -9.15 -16.31 3.00
C TRP A 146 -7.71 -15.83 3.03
N VAL A 147 -6.98 -16.15 4.10
CA VAL A 147 -5.53 -15.94 4.18
C VAL A 147 -4.79 -17.28 4.01
N PRO A 148 -3.61 -17.30 3.36
CA PRO A 148 -2.76 -18.47 3.33
C PRO A 148 -2.45 -18.98 4.74
N VAL A 149 -2.46 -20.31 4.91
CA VAL A 149 -2.09 -20.93 6.19
C VAL A 149 -0.66 -20.56 6.62
N SER A 150 0.23 -20.32 5.65
CA SER A 150 1.60 -19.84 5.88
C SER A 150 1.69 -18.46 6.52
N TRP A 151 0.59 -17.71 6.64
CA TRP A 151 0.57 -16.42 7.33
C TRP A 151 0.25 -16.53 8.83
N VAL A 152 -0.18 -17.72 9.28
CA VAL A 152 -0.63 -17.99 10.66
C VAL A 152 0.50 -18.58 11.53
N TYR A 153 1.58 -19.07 10.91
CA TYR A 153 2.69 -19.78 11.59
C TYR A 153 4.03 -19.11 11.40
#